data_AF-A0A511R7E2-F1
#
_entry.id   AF-A0A511R7E2-F1
#
_cell.length_a   1.000
_cell.length_b   1.000
_cell.length_c   1.000
_cell.angle_alpha   90.00
_cell.angle_beta   90.00
_cell.angle_gamma   90.00
#
_symmetry.space_group_name_H-M   'P 1'
#
loop_
_entity.id
_entity.type
_entity.pdbx_description
1 polymer ?
#
loop_
_entity_poly.entity_id
_entity_poly.type
_entity_poly.pdbx_seq_one_letter_code
_entity_poly.pdbx_strand_id
1 'polypeptide(L)'
;MPPRYPRLSRALLGLLEAGPWEGTPTSLYSDLEPHRVDPWPANPVSLSLWLKHHALEHGIQVEAWHTGARRVLRLGRAVNGLGGGGISQHSGMKSTQTGAFWSFPTWAALLEALPALLEVGEAYYTLSFDLGVSRTSQTVPTGWLYQVVERWAAQYPTPREVRIYRGEVEVSTVWPLA
;
A
#
# COMPACT_ATOMS: atom_id res chain seq x y z
N MET A 1 22.59 7.70 -5.59
CA MET A 1 22.83 6.26 -5.80
C MET A 1 22.46 5.92 -7.23
N PRO A 2 23.21 5.07 -7.95
CA PRO A 2 22.80 4.63 -9.28
C PRO A 2 21.46 3.88 -9.20
N PRO A 3 20.56 4.04 -10.19
CA PRO A 3 19.27 3.37 -10.18
C PRO A 3 19.47 1.85 -10.22
N ARG A 4 18.83 1.14 -9.30
CA ARG A 4 18.96 -0.32 -9.11
C ARG A 4 18.62 -1.12 -10.38
N TYR A 5 17.74 -0.57 -11.24
CA TYR A 5 17.30 -1.15 -12.51
C TYR A 5 17.31 -0.07 -13.62
N PRO A 6 18.46 0.22 -14.24
CA PRO A 6 18.64 1.39 -15.11
C PRO A 6 17.85 1.31 -16.43
N ARG A 7 17.45 0.11 -16.87
CA ARG A 7 16.72 -0.12 -18.13
C ARG A 7 15.21 -0.34 -17.95
N LEU A 8 14.74 -0.46 -16.71
CA LEU A 8 13.35 -0.75 -16.41
C LEU A 8 12.40 0.38 -16.82
N SER A 9 12.82 1.64 -16.61
CA SER A 9 12.07 2.82 -17.06
C SER A 9 11.84 2.82 -18.57
N ARG A 10 12.87 2.44 -19.35
CA ARG A 10 12.77 2.35 -20.82
C ARG A 10 11.79 1.26 -21.27
N ALA A 11 11.82 0.10 -20.62
CA ALA A 11 10.87 -0.99 -20.91
C ALA A 11 9.42 -0.56 -20.63
N LEU A 12 9.18 0.08 -19.49
CA LEU A 12 7.88 0.64 -19.12
C LEU A 12 7.40 1.73 -20.08
N LEU A 13 8.28 2.67 -20.45
CA LEU A 13 7.93 3.71 -21.41
C LEU A 13 7.62 3.15 -22.81
N GLY A 14 8.30 2.07 -23.20
CA GLY A 14 8.03 1.34 -24.44
C GLY A 14 6.66 0.67 -24.43
N LEU A 15 6.30 0.02 -23.31
CA LEU A 15 4.95 -0.54 -23.10
C LEU A 15 3.87 0.55 -23.22
N LEU A 16 4.15 1.74 -22.68
CA LEU A 16 3.23 2.88 -22.71
C LEU A 16 3.17 3.63 -24.05
N GLU A 17 4.00 3.31 -25.05
CA GLU A 17 3.84 3.86 -26.41
C GLU A 17 2.52 3.41 -27.05
N ALA A 18 2.03 2.20 -26.71
CA ALA A 18 0.76 1.69 -27.20
C ALA A 18 -0.46 2.34 -26.52
N GLY A 19 -0.25 3.13 -25.47
CA GLY A 19 -1.29 3.78 -24.67
C GLY A 19 -1.17 3.47 -23.17
N PRO A 20 -2.08 3.99 -22.34
CA PRO A 20 -2.13 3.66 -20.92
C PRO A 20 -2.30 2.16 -20.71
N TRP A 21 -1.59 1.62 -19.74
CA TRP A 21 -1.64 0.19 -19.40
C TRP A 21 -2.45 -0.02 -18.12
N GLU A 22 -3.26 -1.06 -18.05
CA GLU A 22 -4.02 -1.44 -16.86
C GLU A 22 -3.99 -2.96 -16.65
N GLY A 23 -3.78 -3.39 -15.40
CA GLY A 23 -3.73 -4.81 -15.06
C GLY A 23 -3.22 -5.07 -13.66
N THR A 24 -2.69 -6.25 -13.39
CA THR A 24 -2.13 -6.63 -12.08
C THR A 24 -0.60 -6.48 -12.06
N PRO A 25 0.05 -6.37 -10.88
CA PRO A 25 1.51 -6.39 -10.80
C PRO A 25 2.14 -7.62 -11.49
N THR A 26 1.48 -8.78 -11.41
CA THR A 26 1.95 -10.02 -12.04
C THR A 26 1.80 -9.99 -13.57
N SER A 27 0.70 -9.44 -14.08
CA SER A 27 0.54 -9.28 -15.54
C SER A 27 1.52 -8.24 -16.08
N LEU A 28 1.74 -7.13 -15.38
CA LEU A 28 2.76 -6.14 -15.76
C LEU A 28 4.15 -6.76 -15.83
N TYR A 29 4.50 -7.58 -14.84
CA TYR A 29 5.79 -8.26 -14.82
C TYR A 29 5.93 -9.20 -16.01
N SER A 30 4.87 -9.92 -16.37
CA SER A 30 4.85 -10.84 -17.52
C SER A 30 4.96 -10.08 -18.85
N ASP A 31 4.24 -8.97 -18.99
CA ASP A 31 4.26 -8.10 -20.18
C ASP A 31 5.63 -7.45 -20.41
N LEU A 32 6.39 -7.24 -19.34
CA LEU A 32 7.74 -6.66 -19.39
C LEU A 32 8.86 -7.71 -19.54
N GLU A 33 8.59 -9.00 -19.33
CA GLU A 33 9.61 -10.07 -19.43
C GLU A 33 10.30 -10.12 -20.80
N PRO A 34 9.61 -9.90 -21.95
CA PRO A 34 10.28 -9.80 -23.26
C PRO A 34 11.30 -8.66 -23.38
N HIS A 35 11.22 -7.65 -22.50
CA HIS A 35 12.11 -6.48 -22.47
C HIS A 35 13.17 -6.56 -21.36
N ARG A 36 13.28 -7.71 -20.70
CA ARG A 36 14.19 -7.92 -19.58
C ARG A 36 15.65 -7.73 -19.99
N VAL A 37 16.33 -6.86 -19.25
CA VAL A 37 17.79 -6.71 -19.32
C VAL A 37 18.32 -6.52 -17.91
N ASP A 38 19.29 -7.35 -17.51
CA ASP A 38 19.86 -7.26 -16.17
C ASP A 38 20.65 -5.96 -15.94
N PRO A 39 20.60 -5.39 -14.72
CA PRO A 39 19.87 -5.88 -13.55
C PRO A 39 18.36 -5.64 -13.65
N TRP A 40 17.57 -6.68 -13.35
CA TRP A 40 16.10 -6.70 -13.44
C TRP A 40 15.44 -6.99 -12.09
N PRO A 41 14.20 -6.52 -11.82
CA PRO A 41 13.46 -6.93 -10.63
C PRO A 41 13.29 -8.45 -10.60
N ALA A 42 13.54 -9.08 -9.44
CA ALA A 42 13.46 -10.54 -9.32
C ALA A 42 12.03 -11.10 -9.29
N ASN A 43 11.03 -10.25 -9.02
CA ASN A 43 9.63 -10.63 -8.88
C ASN A 43 8.69 -9.41 -9.01
N PRO A 44 7.37 -9.62 -9.16
CA PRO A 44 6.37 -8.55 -9.24
C PRO A 44 6.36 -7.58 -8.05
N VAL A 45 6.78 -8.05 -6.87
CA VAL A 45 6.91 -7.21 -5.65
C VAL A 45 8.05 -6.20 -5.81
N SER A 46 9.20 -6.65 -6.30
CA SER A 46 10.37 -5.80 -6.57
C SER A 46 10.07 -4.76 -7.66
N LEU A 47 9.30 -5.15 -8.68
CA LEU A 47 8.78 -4.25 -9.71
C LEU A 47 7.85 -3.20 -9.11
N SER A 48 6.89 -3.63 -8.28
CA SER A 48 5.96 -2.72 -7.58
C SER A 48 6.68 -1.71 -6.69
N LEU A 49 7.73 -2.14 -5.98
CA LEU A 49 8.55 -1.28 -5.14
C LEU A 49 9.31 -0.25 -6.00
N TRP A 50 9.90 -0.69 -7.11
CA TRP A 50 10.56 0.24 -8.03
C TRP A 50 9.56 1.26 -8.58
N LEU A 51 8.37 0.82 -9.00
CA LEU A 51 7.32 1.71 -9.50
C LEU A 51 6.90 2.75 -8.44
N LYS A 52 6.73 2.33 -7.18
CA LYS A 52 6.38 3.23 -6.08
C LYS A 52 7.44 4.31 -5.84
N HIS A 53 8.72 3.98 -5.99
CA HIS A 53 9.81 4.86 -5.60
C HIS A 53 10.43 5.67 -6.75
N HIS A 54 10.36 5.17 -7.98
CA HIS A 54 11.15 5.71 -9.10
C HIS A 54 10.32 5.99 -10.36
N ALA A 55 9.09 5.49 -10.50
CA ALA A 55 8.32 5.67 -11.73
C ALA A 55 8.13 7.14 -12.10
N LEU A 56 7.78 7.98 -11.12
CA LEU A 56 7.53 9.40 -11.33
C LEU A 56 8.78 10.15 -11.80
N GLU A 57 9.94 9.83 -11.22
CA GLU A 57 11.25 10.39 -11.62
C GLU A 57 11.59 10.07 -13.08
N HIS A 58 10.98 9.00 -13.61
CA HIS A 58 11.12 8.54 -14.98
C HIS A 58 9.92 8.92 -15.88
N GLY A 59 9.06 9.83 -15.44
CA GLY A 59 7.92 10.31 -16.23
C GLY A 59 6.80 9.29 -16.38
N ILE A 60 6.67 8.35 -15.44
CA ILE A 60 5.61 7.34 -15.41
C ILE A 60 4.69 7.62 -14.23
N GLN A 61 3.42 7.89 -14.52
CA GLN A 61 2.38 7.99 -13.52
C GLN A 61 1.86 6.59 -13.20
N VAL A 62 1.74 6.29 -11.90
CA VAL A 62 1.28 4.99 -11.42
C VAL A 62 0.11 5.21 -10.48
N GLU A 63 -1.04 4.68 -10.85
CA GLU A 63 -2.19 4.55 -9.98
C GLU A 63 -2.29 3.09 -9.56
N ALA A 64 -2.54 2.85 -8.28
CA ALA A 64 -2.70 1.51 -7.75
C ALA A 64 -3.93 1.50 -6.85
N TRP A 65 -4.84 0.57 -7.10
CA TRP A 65 -6.02 0.36 -6.26
C TRP A 65 -6.27 -1.13 -6.08
N HIS A 66 -7.16 -1.47 -5.16
CA HIS A 66 -7.60 -2.84 -4.94
C HIS A 66 -9.07 -2.96 -5.30
N THR A 67 -9.43 -4.02 -6.03
CA THR A 67 -10.83 -4.34 -6.35
C THR A 67 -11.42 -5.39 -5.39
N GLY A 68 -10.87 -5.52 -4.18
CA GLY A 68 -11.18 -6.60 -3.23
C GLY A 68 -10.50 -7.93 -3.55
N ALA A 69 -10.54 -8.39 -4.81
CA ALA A 69 -9.96 -9.68 -5.23
C ALA A 69 -8.49 -9.60 -5.67
N ARG A 70 -8.05 -8.45 -6.19
CA ARG A 70 -6.69 -8.28 -6.74
C ARG A 70 -6.26 -6.82 -6.68
N ARG A 71 -4.95 -6.62 -6.62
CA ARG A 71 -4.33 -5.31 -6.83
C ARG A 71 -4.33 -5.00 -8.32
N VAL A 72 -4.89 -3.85 -8.67
CA VAL A 72 -4.87 -3.30 -10.02
C VAL A 72 -3.90 -2.13 -10.05
N LEU A 73 -3.14 -2.04 -11.14
CA LEU A 73 -2.22 -0.97 -11.48
C LEU A 73 -2.71 -0.36 -12.78
N ARG A 74 -2.69 0.97 -12.84
CA ARG A 74 -2.78 1.72 -14.08
C ARG A 74 -1.53 2.55 -14.24
N LEU A 75 -0.91 2.45 -15.41
CA LEU A 75 0.29 3.16 -15.77
C LEU A 75 -0.02 4.11 -16.92
N GLY A 76 0.47 5.33 -16.81
CA GLY A 76 0.38 6.34 -17.83
C GLY A 76 1.68 7.13 -17.95
N ARG A 77 1.84 7.88 -19.04
CA ARG A 77 2.90 8.86 -19.15
C ARG A 77 2.56 10.07 -18.30
N ALA A 78 3.46 10.48 -17.42
CA ALA A 78 3.34 11.75 -16.75
C ALA A 78 3.54 12.86 -17.79
N VAL A 79 2.55 13.71 -17.97
CA VAL A 79 2.64 14.85 -18.88
C VAL A 79 3.55 15.88 -18.22
N ASN A 80 4.72 16.16 -18.82
CA ASN A 80 5.66 17.16 -18.31
C ASN A 80 4.97 18.53 -18.27
N GLY A 81 4.57 18.98 -17.08
CA GLY A 81 4.02 20.30 -16.83
C GLY A 81 4.08 20.63 -15.34
N LEU A 82 4.94 21.58 -14.98
CA LEU A 82 5.03 22.17 -13.64
C LEU A 82 3.67 22.71 -13.15
N GLY A 83 3.31 22.36 -11.91
CA GLY A 83 2.27 23.01 -11.09
C GLY A 83 1.62 22.00 -10.14
N GLY A 84 1.74 22.03 -8.82
CA GLY A 84 2.20 23.08 -7.90
C GLY A 84 1.23 23.11 -6.71
N GLY A 85 1.76 23.04 -5.49
CA GLY A 85 1.03 23.40 -4.27
C GLY A 85 0.89 22.29 -3.24
N GLY A 86 1.79 22.28 -2.24
CA GLY A 86 1.55 21.60 -0.97
C GLY A 86 2.77 20.91 -0.35
N ILE A 87 3.88 21.63 -0.15
CA ILE A 87 4.83 21.22 0.89
C ILE A 87 4.10 21.37 2.22
N SER A 88 3.94 20.27 2.95
CA SER A 88 3.90 20.34 4.41
C SER A 88 4.86 19.28 4.95
N GLN A 89 6.08 19.72 5.24
CA GLN A 89 6.97 19.03 6.14
C GLN A 89 6.46 19.28 7.55
N HIS A 90 5.94 18.25 8.21
CA HIS A 90 6.11 18.12 9.65
C HIS A 90 6.69 16.73 9.94
N SER A 91 7.95 16.76 10.38
CA SER A 91 8.65 15.65 11.01
C SER A 91 7.95 15.33 12.34
N GLY A 92 7.46 14.11 12.49
CA GLY A 92 6.96 13.53 13.73
C GLY A 92 6.55 12.08 13.49
N MET A 93 7.36 11.13 13.97
CA MET A 93 7.10 9.67 14.01
C MET A 93 6.32 9.05 12.83
N LYS A 94 7.07 8.45 11.89
CA LYS A 94 6.56 7.71 10.72
C LYS A 94 5.53 6.63 11.10
N SER A 95 4.25 6.99 11.10
CA SER A 95 3.20 6.05 10.70
C SER A 95 3.32 5.87 9.19
N THR A 96 3.58 4.65 8.74
CA THR A 96 3.77 4.40 7.30
C THR A 96 2.40 4.28 6.66
N GLN A 97 1.79 5.42 6.31
CA GLN A 97 0.62 5.48 5.44
C GLN A 97 0.94 4.81 4.10
N THR A 98 0.48 3.58 3.91
CA THR A 98 0.43 2.90 2.61
C THR A 98 -1.05 2.69 2.32
N GLY A 99 -1.58 3.32 1.27
CA GLY A 99 -3.00 3.67 1.08
C GLY A 99 -4.06 2.55 1.00
N ALA A 100 -3.89 1.42 1.68
CA ALA A 100 -4.94 0.42 1.94
C ALA A 100 -5.13 0.13 3.44
N PHE A 101 -4.12 0.44 4.28
CA PHE A 101 -4.18 0.21 5.72
C PHE A 101 -3.20 1.09 6.48
N TRP A 102 -3.48 1.29 7.75
CA TRP A 102 -2.54 1.88 8.69
C TRP A 102 -2.00 0.79 9.60
N SER A 103 -0.70 0.82 9.86
CA SER A 103 -0.01 -0.13 10.72
C SER A 103 0.54 0.59 11.96
N PHE A 104 0.40 -0.07 13.10
CA PHE A 104 0.77 0.43 14.41
C PHE A 104 1.54 -0.64 15.19
N PRO A 105 2.60 -0.24 15.93
CA PRO A 105 3.38 -1.18 16.74
C PRO A 105 2.66 -1.62 18.01
N THR A 106 1.67 -0.84 18.48
CA THR A 106 0.93 -1.10 19.73
C THR A 106 -0.52 -0.63 19.62
N TRP A 107 -1.37 -1.10 20.53
CA TRP A 107 -2.74 -0.61 20.67
C TRP A 107 -2.82 0.87 21.05
N ALA A 108 -1.91 1.33 21.90
CA ALA A 108 -1.85 2.74 22.31
C ALA A 108 -1.59 3.65 21.10
N ALA A 109 -0.65 3.26 20.24
CA ALA A 109 -0.37 4.02 19.02
C ALA A 109 -1.56 4.04 18.05
N LEU A 110 -2.37 2.99 17.99
CA LEU A 110 -3.62 3.00 17.24
C LEU A 110 -4.64 3.96 17.86
N LEU A 111 -4.86 3.89 19.18
CA LEU A 111 -5.83 4.74 19.90
C LEU A 111 -5.53 6.24 19.71
N GLU A 112 -4.25 6.63 19.78
CA GLU A 112 -3.81 8.00 19.52
C GLU A 112 -4.11 8.46 18.09
N ALA A 113 -4.06 7.55 17.12
CA ALA A 113 -4.28 7.84 15.71
C ALA A 113 -5.77 7.78 15.29
N LEU A 114 -6.63 7.12 16.07
CA LEU A 114 -8.04 6.93 15.72
C LEU A 114 -8.79 8.23 15.37
N PRO A 115 -8.67 9.36 16.09
CA PRO A 115 -9.40 10.57 15.75
C PRO A 115 -9.16 11.02 14.30
N ALA A 116 -7.89 11.08 13.88
CA ALA A 116 -7.51 11.47 12.53
C ALA A 116 -7.93 10.43 11.47
N LEU A 117 -7.98 9.14 11.83
CA LEU A 117 -8.44 8.08 10.93
C LEU A 117 -9.94 8.18 10.63
N LEU A 118 -10.73 8.63 11.60
CA LEU A 118 -12.19 8.67 11.50
C LEU A 118 -12.72 9.91 10.78
N GLU A 119 -11.95 10.99 10.69
CA GLU A 119 -12.29 12.17 9.88
C GLU A 119 -12.51 11.83 8.38
N VAL A 120 -11.97 10.70 7.95
CA VAL A 120 -12.08 10.19 6.58
C VAL A 120 -13.50 9.69 6.23
N GLY A 121 -14.35 9.43 7.22
CA GLY A 121 -15.78 9.20 7.02
C GLY A 121 -16.19 7.81 6.52
N GLU A 122 -15.46 6.76 6.87
CA GLU A 122 -15.86 5.38 6.53
C GLU A 122 -16.95 4.86 7.47
N ALA A 123 -17.84 4.00 6.95
CA ALA A 123 -18.87 3.33 7.75
C ALA A 123 -18.31 2.16 8.57
N TYR A 124 -17.27 1.50 8.05
CA TYR A 124 -16.65 0.32 8.64
C TYR A 124 -15.13 0.37 8.49
N TYR A 125 -14.43 -0.24 9.43
CA TYR A 125 -13.00 -0.51 9.36
C TYR A 125 -12.74 -1.97 9.71
N THR A 126 -11.76 -2.58 9.05
CA THR A 126 -11.28 -3.90 9.46
C THR A 126 -10.06 -3.75 10.34
N LEU A 127 -10.19 -4.14 11.60
CA LEU A 127 -9.10 -4.17 12.56
C LEU A 127 -8.47 -5.57 12.56
N SER A 128 -7.15 -5.64 12.59
CA SER A 128 -6.42 -6.90 12.66
C SER A 128 -5.13 -6.76 13.45
N PHE A 129 -4.64 -7.87 13.99
CA PHE A 129 -3.37 -7.87 14.72
C PHE A 129 -2.69 -9.24 14.63
N ASP A 130 -1.37 -9.21 14.77
CA ASP A 130 -0.50 -10.38 14.71
C ASP A 130 0.07 -10.69 16.11
N LEU A 131 -0.09 -11.94 16.55
CA LEU A 131 0.49 -12.48 17.79
C LEU A 131 1.77 -13.29 17.53
N GLY A 132 2.21 -13.39 16.28
CA GLY A 132 3.35 -14.18 15.84
C GLY A 132 3.04 -15.65 15.53
N VAL A 133 2.01 -16.21 16.16
CA VAL A 133 1.50 -17.57 15.92
C VAL A 133 0.16 -17.59 15.22
N SER A 134 -0.58 -16.48 15.29
CA SER A 134 -1.90 -16.33 14.72
C SER A 134 -2.15 -14.87 14.37
N ARG A 135 -3.03 -14.65 13.40
CA ARG A 135 -3.60 -13.34 13.09
C ARG A 135 -5.10 -13.39 13.29
N THR A 136 -5.59 -12.34 13.91
CA THR A 136 -7.01 -12.18 14.19
C THR A 136 -7.48 -10.89 13.54
N SER A 137 -8.68 -10.92 12.97
CA SER A 137 -9.29 -9.76 12.33
C SER A 137 -10.78 -9.67 12.60
N GLN A 138 -11.30 -8.46 12.58
CA GLN A 138 -12.72 -8.16 12.74
C GLN A 138 -13.05 -6.89 11.97
N THR A 139 -14.11 -6.93 11.18
CA THR A 139 -14.73 -5.73 10.61
C THR A 139 -15.65 -5.10 11.65
N VAL A 140 -15.45 -3.82 11.91
CA VAL A 140 -16.05 -3.08 13.01
C VAL A 140 -16.73 -1.83 12.44
N PRO A 141 -18.01 -1.58 12.77
CA PRO A 141 -18.63 -0.30 12.45
C PRO A 141 -17.89 0.84 13.13
N THR A 142 -17.72 1.97 12.45
CA THR A 142 -16.91 3.10 12.93
C THR A 142 -17.28 3.56 14.35
N GLY A 143 -18.57 3.61 14.68
CA GLY A 143 -19.04 3.99 16.03
C GLY A 143 -18.63 3.05 17.16
N TRP A 144 -18.16 1.85 16.85
CA TRP A 144 -17.74 0.81 17.81
C TRP A 144 -16.23 0.61 17.86
N LEU A 145 -15.47 1.33 17.02
CA LEU A 145 -14.05 1.05 16.81
C LEU A 145 -13.22 1.24 18.08
N TYR A 146 -13.45 2.33 18.84
CA TYR A 146 -12.78 2.58 20.12
C TYR A 146 -12.99 1.43 21.11
N GLN A 147 -14.25 1.02 21.30
CA GLN A 147 -14.60 -0.04 22.25
C GLN A 147 -13.97 -1.38 21.87
N VAL A 148 -13.92 -1.70 20.58
CA VAL A 148 -13.28 -2.93 20.11
C VAL A 148 -11.77 -2.88 20.30
N VAL A 149 -11.12 -1.75 20.01
CA VAL A 149 -9.68 -1.56 20.23
C VAL A 149 -9.33 -1.71 21.71
N GLU A 150 -10.07 -1.07 22.62
CA GLU A 150 -9.84 -1.18 24.06
C GLU A 150 -10.02 -2.62 24.56
N ARG A 151 -11.07 -3.31 24.11
CA ARG A 151 -11.33 -4.70 24.45
C ARG A 151 -10.19 -5.61 23.98
N TRP A 152 -9.70 -5.42 22.75
CA TRP A 152 -8.58 -6.22 22.22
C TRP A 152 -7.26 -5.86 22.88
N ALA A 153 -7.04 -4.60 23.24
CA ALA A 153 -5.86 -4.18 24.00
C ALA A 153 -5.81 -4.86 25.38
N ALA A 154 -6.96 -5.04 26.04
CA ALA A 154 -7.05 -5.76 27.31
C ALA A 154 -6.82 -7.27 27.16
N GLN A 155 -7.34 -7.89 26.09
CA GLN A 155 -7.21 -9.33 25.87
C GLN A 155 -5.83 -9.74 25.32
N TYR A 156 -5.21 -8.89 24.51
CA TYR A 156 -4.00 -9.17 23.76
C TYR A 156 -2.99 -8.03 23.90
N PRO A 157 -2.41 -7.79 25.08
CA PRO A 157 -1.70 -6.54 25.38
C PRO A 157 -0.42 -6.32 24.55
N THR A 158 0.16 -7.37 23.96
CA THR A 158 1.46 -7.34 23.28
C THR A 158 1.39 -7.86 21.84
N PRO A 159 0.63 -7.21 20.93
CA PRO A 159 0.64 -7.57 19.52
C PRO A 159 2.02 -7.23 18.91
N ARG A 160 2.45 -8.00 17.91
CA ARG A 160 3.66 -7.68 17.12
C ARG A 160 3.40 -6.54 16.14
N GLU A 161 2.19 -6.50 15.59
CA GLU A 161 1.74 -5.48 14.67
C GLU A 161 0.21 -5.41 14.74
N VAL A 162 -0.34 -4.19 14.71
CA VAL A 162 -1.77 -3.93 14.59
C VAL A 162 -2.01 -3.21 13.28
N ARG A 163 -2.96 -3.67 12.47
CA ARG A 163 -3.35 -3.03 11.22
C ARG A 163 -4.83 -2.70 11.21
N ILE A 164 -5.14 -1.53 10.69
CA ILE A 164 -6.52 -1.10 10.42
C ILE A 164 -6.66 -0.79 8.94
N TYR A 165 -7.66 -1.40 8.31
CA TYR A 165 -8.01 -1.22 6.90
C TYR A 165 -9.30 -0.39 6.80
N ARG A 166 -9.42 0.38 5.72
CA ARG A 166 -10.71 1.01 5.38
C ARG A 166 -11.68 -0.06 4.89
N GLY A 167 -12.91 -0.02 5.38
CA GLY A 167 -13.97 -0.93 4.98
C GLY A 167 -13.76 -2.38 5.43
N GLU A 168 -14.57 -3.26 4.84
CA GLU A 168 -14.46 -4.70 5.01
C GLU A 168 -13.34 -5.27 4.14
N VAL A 169 -12.42 -6.02 4.76
CA VAL A 169 -11.26 -6.60 4.07
C VAL A 169 -11.01 -8.03 4.56
N GLU A 170 -10.83 -8.96 3.62
CA GLU A 170 -10.42 -10.34 3.90
C GLU A 170 -8.92 -10.38 4.27
N VAL A 171 -8.63 -10.33 5.58
CA VAL A 171 -7.26 -10.19 6.11
C VAL A 171 -6.37 -11.37 5.76
N SER A 172 -6.93 -12.58 5.66
CA SER A 172 -6.16 -13.76 5.26
C SER A 172 -5.54 -13.63 3.85
N THR A 173 -6.15 -12.81 2.98
CA THR A 173 -5.71 -12.57 1.60
C THR A 173 -4.69 -11.44 1.52
N VAL A 174 -4.86 -10.38 2.32
CA VAL A 174 -3.99 -9.19 2.27
C VAL A 174 -2.83 -9.24 3.27
N TRP A 175 -2.90 -10.12 4.26
CA TRP A 175 -1.87 -10.33 5.27
C TRP A 175 -1.75 -11.82 5.68
N PRO A 176 -1.31 -12.71 4.76
CA PRO A 176 -1.23 -14.15 4.98
C PRO A 176 -0.14 -14.51 5.99
N LEU A 177 -0.44 -15.42 6.92
CA LEU A 177 0.54 -15.98 7.87
C LEU A 177 1.71 -16.58 7.06
N ALA A 178 2.92 -16.17 7.39
CA ALA A 178 4.15 -16.64 6.74
C ALA A 178 4.69 -17.87 7.44
#